data_AF-A0AA43F989-F1
#
_entry.id   AF-A0AA43F989-F1
#
_cell.length_a   1.000
_cell.length_b   1.000
_cell.length_c   1.000
_cell.angle_alpha   90.00
_cell.angle_beta   90.00
_cell.angle_gamma   90.00
#
_symmetry.space_group_name_H-M   'P 1'
#
loop_
_entity.id
_entity.type
_entity.pdbx_description
1 polymer ?
#
loop_
_entity_poly.entity_id
_entity_poly.type
_entity_poly.pdbx_seq_one_letter_code
_entity_poly.pdbx_strand_id
1 'polypeptide(L)'
;MKTHRQYINEQINKEPKFAEALAKAEQEVGIAVELEKLRERRGFSQTELAKLTGMKQPQIARLESGSHFPAFPTLQKLLGVLGGKLELTGDACHLVPTRPKVASARRQCVLSIQNAERHQS
;
A
#
# COMPACT_ATOMS: atom_id res chain seq x y z
N MET A 1 13.26 20.49 -17.89
CA MET A 1 12.42 20.50 -16.68
C MET A 1 13.05 19.58 -15.65
N LYS A 2 13.24 20.00 -14.40
CA LYS A 2 13.80 19.13 -13.34
C LYS A 2 12.77 18.06 -12.99
N THR A 3 13.20 16.81 -12.78
CA THR A 3 12.32 15.77 -12.24
C THR A 3 12.06 16.03 -10.75
N HIS A 4 10.94 15.55 -10.22
CA HIS A 4 10.59 15.71 -8.80
C HIS A 4 11.73 15.26 -7.87
N ARG A 5 12.37 14.13 -8.21
CA ARG A 5 13.51 13.56 -7.47
C ARG A 5 14.75 14.46 -7.52
N GLN A 6 15.04 15.07 -8.67
CA GLN A 6 16.16 16.01 -8.81
C GLN A 6 15.94 17.26 -7.96
N TYR A 7 14.70 17.77 -7.89
CA TYR A 7 14.35 18.91 -7.06
C TYR A 7 14.51 18.60 -5.57
N ILE A 8 13.98 17.46 -5.09
CA ILE A 8 14.11 17.06 -3.68
C ILE A 8 15.58 16.95 -3.26
N ASN A 9 16.42 16.28 -4.04
CA ASN A 9 17.84 16.13 -3.71
C ASN A 9 18.57 17.47 -3.61
N GLU A 10 18.22 18.44 -4.45
CA GLU A 10 18.79 19.77 -4.40
C GLU A 10 18.38 20.53 -3.13
N GLN A 11 17.12 20.37 -2.67
CA GLN A 11 16.64 20.99 -1.44
C GLN A 11 17.28 20.36 -0.19
N ILE A 12 17.41 19.03 -0.16
CA ILE A 12 18.09 18.30 0.95
C ILE A 12 19.53 18.82 1.14
N ASN A 13 20.26 19.02 0.05
CA ASN A 13 21.65 19.49 0.10
C ASN A 13 21.76 20.97 0.49
N LYS A 14 20.72 21.78 0.23
CA LYS A 14 20.72 23.22 0.50
C LYS A 14 20.29 23.54 1.93
N GLU A 15 19.31 22.81 2.47
CA GLU A 15 18.69 23.14 3.74
C GLU A 15 18.56 21.90 4.65
N PRO A 16 19.34 21.81 5.74
CA PRO A 16 19.25 20.68 6.67
C PRO A 16 17.88 20.59 7.37
N LYS A 17 17.19 21.72 7.56
CA LYS A 17 15.81 21.74 8.09
C LYS A 17 14.81 21.08 7.13
N PHE A 18 15.03 21.21 5.83
CA PHE A 18 14.20 20.54 4.82
C PHE A 18 14.39 19.02 4.89
N ALA A 19 15.63 18.56 5.06
CA ALA A 19 15.93 17.14 5.24
C ALA A 19 15.25 16.54 6.48
N GLU A 20 15.26 17.26 7.61
CA GLU A 20 14.59 16.81 8.84
C GLU A 20 13.06 16.76 8.68
N ALA A 21 12.46 17.79 8.06
CA ALA A 21 11.02 17.83 7.80
C ALA A 21 10.58 16.71 6.84
N LEU A 22 11.39 16.42 5.82
CA LEU A 22 11.14 15.33 4.88
C LEU A 22 11.21 13.98 5.59
N ALA A 23 12.22 13.74 6.43
CA ALA A 23 12.35 12.49 7.18
C ALA A 23 11.14 12.23 8.11
N LYS A 24 10.64 13.27 8.78
CA LYS A 24 9.41 13.18 9.59
C LYS A 24 8.18 12.84 8.74
N ALA A 25 8.02 13.52 7.61
CA ALA A 25 6.92 13.23 6.68
C ALA A 25 7.01 11.81 6.11
N GLU A 26 8.21 11.31 5.80
CA GLU A 26 8.42 9.93 5.35
C GLU A 26 8.07 8.91 6.44
N GLN A 27 8.34 9.19 7.71
CA GLN A 27 7.91 8.34 8.83
C GLN A 27 6.38 8.31 8.97
N GLU A 28 5.71 9.44 8.80
CA GLU A 28 4.24 9.53 8.88
C GLU A 28 3.54 8.77 7.75
N VAL A 29 4.12 8.78 6.54
CA VAL A 29 3.53 8.19 5.32
C VAL A 29 4.11 6.81 5.00
N GLY A 30 5.15 6.35 5.72
CA GLY A 30 5.92 5.15 5.39
C GLY A 30 5.07 3.89 5.20
N ILE A 31 4.13 3.63 6.13
CA ILE A 31 3.23 2.46 6.04
C ILE A 31 2.32 2.54 4.81
N ALA A 32 1.86 3.74 4.44
CA ALA A 32 0.99 3.94 3.29
C ALA A 32 1.72 3.58 1.98
N VAL A 33 2.96 4.06 1.83
CA VAL A 33 3.83 3.74 0.69
C VAL A 33 4.17 2.26 0.64
N GLU A 34 4.46 1.66 1.80
CA GLU A 34 4.77 0.23 1.86
C GLU A 34 3.55 -0.65 1.51
N LEU A 35 2.36 -0.22 1.91
CA LEU A 35 1.10 -0.88 1.57
C LEU A 35 0.85 -0.83 0.07
N GLU A 36 1.01 0.35 -0.55
CA GLU A 36 0.90 0.53 -2.00
C GLU A 36 1.90 -0.37 -2.74
N LYS A 37 3.19 -0.32 -2.36
CA LYS A 37 4.23 -1.18 -2.94
C LYS A 37 3.92 -2.67 -2.75
N LEU A 38 3.38 -3.06 -1.60
CA LEU A 38 2.96 -4.43 -1.35
C LEU A 38 1.82 -4.83 -2.28
N ARG A 39 0.80 -3.97 -2.45
CA ARG A 39 -0.31 -4.19 -3.39
C ARG A 39 0.20 -4.39 -4.82
N GLU A 40 1.07 -3.50 -5.28
CA GLU A 40 1.63 -3.55 -6.63
C GLU A 40 2.47 -4.82 -6.86
N ARG A 41 3.29 -5.21 -5.89
CA ARG A 41 4.04 -6.49 -5.92
C ARG A 41 3.13 -7.71 -6.01
N ARG A 42 1.89 -7.60 -5.53
CA ARG A 42 0.86 -8.65 -5.67
C ARG A 42 0.04 -8.55 -6.95
N GLY A 43 0.24 -7.50 -7.74
CA GLY A 43 -0.44 -7.30 -9.02
C GLY A 43 -1.93 -7.01 -8.87
N PHE A 44 -2.37 -6.43 -7.75
CA PHE A 44 -3.74 -5.99 -7.58
C PHE A 44 -3.85 -4.50 -7.87
N SER A 45 -4.91 -4.09 -8.57
CA SER A 45 -5.37 -2.70 -8.58
C SER A 45 -6.00 -2.32 -7.23
N GLN A 46 -6.15 -1.01 -6.99
CA GLN A 46 -6.87 -0.53 -5.80
C GLN A 46 -8.31 -1.05 -5.76
N THR A 47 -8.99 -1.13 -6.90
CA THR A 47 -10.36 -1.65 -7.02
C THR A 47 -10.44 -3.14 -6.68
N GLU A 48 -9.50 -3.95 -7.17
CA GLU A 48 -9.44 -5.38 -6.83
C GLU A 48 -9.16 -5.60 -5.35
N LEU A 49 -8.22 -4.84 -4.76
CA LEU A 49 -7.97 -4.90 -3.32
C LEU A 49 -9.21 -4.50 -2.52
N ALA A 50 -9.95 -3.48 -2.97
CA ALA A 50 -11.22 -3.07 -2.35
C ALA A 50 -12.25 -4.22 -2.37
N LYS A 51 -12.41 -4.89 -3.52
CA LYS A 51 -13.30 -6.06 -3.65
C LYS A 51 -12.89 -7.19 -2.70
N LEU A 52 -11.60 -7.53 -2.64
CA LEU A 52 -11.08 -8.61 -1.79
C LEU A 52 -11.20 -8.31 -0.28
N THR A 53 -11.12 -7.03 0.10
CA THR A 53 -11.23 -6.59 1.49
C THR A 53 -12.64 -6.18 1.89
N GLY A 54 -13.60 -6.12 0.95
CA GLY A 54 -14.94 -5.59 1.18
C GLY A 54 -14.94 -4.11 1.55
N MET A 55 -13.98 -3.34 1.04
CA MET A 55 -13.82 -1.90 1.27
C MET A 55 -14.18 -1.12 0.00
N LYS A 56 -14.42 0.19 0.12
CA LYS A 56 -14.62 1.06 -1.03
C LYS A 56 -13.28 1.47 -1.64
N GLN A 57 -13.15 1.54 -2.97
CA GLN A 57 -11.89 1.94 -3.62
C GLN A 57 -11.37 3.32 -3.14
N PRO A 58 -12.21 4.36 -2.92
CA PRO A 58 -11.73 5.63 -2.36
C PRO A 58 -11.23 5.52 -0.92
N GLN A 59 -11.59 4.46 -0.20
CA GLN A 59 -11.02 4.18 1.11
C GLN A 59 -9.61 3.60 0.97
N ILE A 60 -9.37 2.70 0.03
CA ILE A 60 -8.03 2.17 -0.27
C ILE A 60 -7.10 3.30 -0.72
N ALA A 61 -7.55 4.17 -1.65
CA ALA A 61 -6.75 5.29 -2.13
C ALA A 61 -6.33 6.26 -1.00
N ARG A 62 -7.21 6.53 -0.02
CA ARG A 62 -6.89 7.36 1.15
C ARG A 62 -5.88 6.73 2.09
N LEU A 63 -5.91 5.40 2.21
CA LEU A 63 -4.94 4.67 3.03
C LEU A 63 -3.57 4.63 2.35
N GLU A 64 -3.52 4.44 1.03
CA GLU A 64 -2.27 4.43 0.25
C GLU A 64 -1.64 5.82 0.12
N SER A 65 -2.43 6.89 0.15
CA SER A 65 -1.91 8.27 0.13
C SER A 65 -1.35 8.76 1.47
N GLY A 66 -1.53 8.00 2.56
CA GLY A 66 -1.17 8.42 3.91
C GLY A 66 -2.07 9.51 4.50
N SER A 67 -3.15 9.90 3.80
CA SER A 67 -4.11 10.88 4.31
C SER A 67 -4.84 10.41 5.58
N HIS A 68 -4.88 9.09 5.80
CA HIS A 68 -5.47 8.49 6.97
C HIS A 68 -4.72 7.23 7.38
N PHE A 69 -4.32 7.15 8.64
CA PHE A 69 -3.70 5.96 9.17
C PHE A 69 -4.77 4.88 9.43
N PRO A 70 -4.63 3.66 8.89
CA PRO A 70 -5.62 2.61 9.11
C PRO A 70 -5.67 2.19 10.57
N ALA A 71 -6.88 2.00 11.10
CA ALA A 71 -7.05 1.29 12.36
C ALA A 71 -6.48 -0.14 12.23
N PHE A 72 -5.96 -0.68 13.34
CA PHE A 72 -5.31 -1.99 13.36
C PHE A 72 -6.13 -3.13 12.69
N PRO A 73 -7.46 -3.25 12.90
CA PRO A 73 -8.26 -4.28 12.22
C PRO A 73 -8.28 -4.12 10.69
N THR A 74 -8.30 -2.88 10.20
CA THR A 74 -8.25 -2.57 8.76
C THR A 74 -6.90 -2.98 8.19
N LEU A 75 -5.82 -2.66 8.89
CA LEU A 75 -4.46 -3.05 8.49
C LEU A 75 -4.31 -4.57 8.45
N GLN A 76 -4.78 -5.29 9.47
CA GLN A 76 -4.79 -6.76 9.48
C GLN A 76 -5.55 -7.35 8.28
N LYS A 77 -6.70 -6.77 7.94
CA LYS A 77 -7.50 -7.21 6.78
C LYS A 77 -6.74 -7.06 5.47
N LEU A 78 -6.11 -5.90 5.27
CA LEU A 78 -5.30 -5.59 4.09
C LEU A 78 -4.10 -6.55 3.99
N LEU A 79 -3.35 -6.71 5.08
CA LEU A 79 -2.19 -7.60 5.14
C LEU A 79 -2.56 -9.08 4.99
N GLY A 80 -3.74 -9.49 5.44
CA GLY A 80 -4.26 -10.84 5.25
C GLY A 80 -4.48 -11.20 3.78
N VAL A 81 -5.02 -10.27 2.99
CA VAL A 81 -5.22 -10.41 1.54
C VAL A 81 -3.88 -10.32 0.79
N LEU A 82 -3.07 -9.31 1.12
CA LEU A 82 -1.83 -9.03 0.41
C LEU A 82 -0.66 -9.95 0.80
N GLY A 83 -0.75 -10.66 1.93
CA GLY A 83 0.37 -11.41 2.48
C GLY A 83 1.49 -10.48 2.92
N GLY A 84 1.27 -9.82 4.05
CA GLY A 84 2.29 -9.08 4.77
C GLY A 84 2.16 -9.29 6.27
N LYS A 85 3.16 -8.81 7.02
CA LYS A 85 3.12 -8.69 8.47
C LYS A 85 3.56 -7.28 8.84
N LEU A 86 2.99 -6.76 9.92
CA LEU A 86 3.48 -5.55 10.56
C LEU A 86 4.58 -5.96 11.54
N GLU A 87 5.75 -5.35 11.41
CA GLU A 87 6.82 -5.43 12.38
C GLU A 87 6.98 -4.05 13.04
N LEU A 88 7.16 -4.08 14.35
CA LEU A 88 7.34 -2.89 15.18
C LEU A 88 8.76 -2.95 15.73
N THR A 89 9.50 -1.89 15.47
CA THR A 89 10.83 -1.61 16.04
C THR A 89 10.67 -0.41 16.99
N GLY A 90 11.65 -0.17 17.87
CA GLY A 90 11.56 0.91 18.87
C GLY A 90 11.15 2.27 18.30
N ASP A 91 11.59 2.58 17.08
CA ASP A 91 11.40 3.89 16.45
C ASP A 91 10.58 3.84 15.15
N ALA A 92 10.09 2.66 14.73
CA ALA A 92 9.47 2.50 13.40
C ALA A 92 8.51 1.32 13.28
N CYS A 93 7.54 1.48 12.37
CA CYS A 93 6.60 0.45 11.96
C CYS A 93 6.85 0.11 10.49
N HIS A 94 7.10 -1.15 10.16
CA HIS A 94 7.36 -1.57 8.78
C HIS A 94 6.52 -2.79 8.37
N LEU A 95 6.09 -2.80 7.10
CA LEU A 95 5.34 -3.87 6.48
C LEU A 95 6.28 -4.81 5.74
N VAL A 96 6.43 -6.02 6.28
CA VAL A 96 7.26 -7.06 5.67
C VAL A 96 6.39 -7.97 4.80
N PRO A 97 6.73 -8.16 3.52
CA PRO A 97 6.03 -9.11 2.66
C PRO A 97 6.15 -10.54 3.20
N THR A 98 5.05 -11.28 3.24
CA THR A 98 5.00 -12.69 3.67
C THR A 98 4.33 -13.56 2.61
N ARG A 99 4.29 -14.88 2.76
CA ARG A 99 3.46 -15.69 1.86
C ARG A 99 1.98 -15.36 2.15
N PRO A 100 1.18 -14.91 1.17
CA PRO A 100 -0.22 -14.62 1.44
C PRO A 100 -0.93 -15.92 1.81
N LYS A 101 -1.65 -15.92 2.95
CA LYS A 101 -2.41 -17.09 3.40
C LYS A 101 -3.42 -17.54 2.34
N VAL A 102 -3.92 -16.60 1.54
CA VAL A 102 -4.96 -16.83 0.51
C VAL A 102 -4.38 -17.03 -0.90
N ALA A 103 -3.05 -17.01 -1.09
CA ALA A 103 -2.43 -17.12 -2.42
C ALA A 103 -2.50 -18.52 -3.04
N SER A 104 -2.93 -19.56 -2.33
CA SER A 104 -3.29 -20.83 -2.97
C SER A 104 -4.53 -20.70 -3.86
N ALA A 105 -5.35 -19.66 -3.68
CA ALA A 105 -6.56 -19.40 -4.48
C ALA A 105 -6.33 -18.55 -5.75
N ARG A 106 -5.07 -18.23 -6.09
CA ARG A 106 -4.73 -17.37 -7.24
C ARG A 106 -5.08 -17.98 -8.60
N ARG A 107 -5.27 -19.32 -8.69
CA ARG A 107 -5.77 -19.96 -9.92
C ARG A 107 -7.30 -19.98 -10.02
N GLN A 108 -8.03 -19.87 -8.92
CA GLN A 108 -9.48 -20.09 -8.93
C GLN A 108 -10.27 -18.78 -9.03
N CYS A 109 -9.79 -17.71 -8.40
CA CYS A 109 -10.55 -16.46 -8.31
C CYS A 109 -10.38 -15.55 -9.55
N VAL A 110 -9.20 -15.49 -10.16
CA VAL A 110 -8.97 -14.69 -11.40
C VAL A 110 -9.86 -15.20 -12.55
N LEU A 111 -10.02 -16.52 -12.67
CA LEU A 111 -10.94 -17.15 -13.62
C LEU A 111 -12.42 -16.87 -13.30
N SER A 112 -12.79 -16.73 -12.02
CA SER A 112 -14.18 -16.49 -11.62
C SER A 112 -14.63 -15.06 -11.93
N ILE A 113 -13.74 -14.07 -11.73
CA ILE A 113 -14.04 -12.65 -12.00
C ILE A 113 -14.07 -12.38 -13.51
N GLN A 114 -13.13 -12.98 -14.27
CA GLN A 114 -13.11 -12.86 -15.74
C GLN A 114 -14.30 -13.54 -16.44
N ASN A 115 -14.91 -14.56 -15.82
CA ASN A 115 -16.09 -15.25 -16.37
C ASN A 115 -17.41 -14.55 -16.04
N ALA A 116 -17.50 -13.84 -14.90
CA ALA A 116 -18.69 -13.08 -14.53
C ALA A 116 -18.93 -11.86 -15.45
N GLU A 117 -17.85 -11.26 -15.95
CA GLU A 117 -17.91 -10.08 -16.84
C GLU A 117 -18.27 -10.43 -18.30
N ARG A 118 -18.21 -11.71 -18.71
CA ARG A 118 -18.60 -12.17 -20.07
C ARG A 118 -20.07 -12.51 -20.24
N HIS A 119 -20.84 -12.69 -19.15
CA HIS A 119 -22.24 -13.12 -19.20
C HIS A 119 -23.25 -11.96 -19.02
N GLN A 120 -22.78 -10.70 -19.01
CA GLN A 120 -23.63 -9.50 -18.99
C GLN A 120 -23.55 -8.67 -20.29
N SER A 121 -23.12 -9.28 -21.40
CA SER A 121 -23.12 -8.67 -22.74
C SER A 121 -23.93 -9.51 -23.72
#